data_AF-A0A0D2PB80-F1
#
_entry.id   AF-A0A0D2PB80-F1
#
_cell.length_a   1.000
_cell.length_b   1.000
_cell.length_c   1.000
_cell.angle_alpha   90.00
_cell.angle_beta   90.00
_cell.angle_gamma   90.00
#
_symmetry.space_group_name_H-M   'P 1'
#
loop_
_entity.id
_entity.type
_entity.pdbx_description
1 polymer ?
#
loop_
_entity_poly.entity_id
_entity_poly.type
_entity_poly.pdbx_seq_one_letter_code
_entity_poly.pdbx_strand_id
1 'polypeptide(L)'
;MDRLKGVTEARRAALATATKRAAEAESLAKEKGLLLQKKTDEASELQKRVELTRQSNALKKDLLAALQKLDETKKKLATATEKADRLGSKVQALHDEADTYESKYQTSKKDYNQLIAEMDHLGIN
;
A
#
# COMPACT_ATOMS: atom_id res chain seq x y z
N MET A 1 74.93 -51.48 22.39
CA MET A 1 74.77 -50.05 22.71
C MET A 1 74.25 -49.24 21.52
N ASP A 2 74.85 -49.37 20.32
CA ASP A 2 74.46 -48.53 19.17
C ASP A 2 73.06 -48.77 18.60
N ARG A 3 72.56 -50.02 18.57
CA ARG A 3 71.17 -50.31 18.17
C ARG A 3 70.13 -49.66 19.08
N LEU A 4 70.42 -49.54 20.37
CA LEU A 4 69.54 -48.90 21.36
C LEU A 4 69.50 -47.38 21.16
N LYS A 5 70.65 -46.76 20.85
CA LYS A 5 70.73 -45.33 20.51
C LYS A 5 69.93 -45.00 19.25
N GLY A 6 70.10 -45.77 18.17
CA GLY A 6 69.34 -45.56 16.92
C GLY A 6 67.81 -45.70 17.09
N VAL A 7 67.35 -46.64 17.93
CA VAL A 7 65.92 -46.78 18.24
C VAL A 7 65.40 -45.59 19.06
N THR A 8 66.19 -45.06 20.00
CA THR A 8 65.79 -43.87 20.77
C THR A 8 65.74 -42.59 19.92
N GLU A 9 66.66 -42.44 18.96
CA GLU A 9 66.68 -41.31 18.02
C GLU A 9 65.51 -41.36 17.04
N ALA A 10 65.21 -42.53 16.49
CA ALA A 10 64.03 -42.75 15.65
C ALA A 10 62.72 -42.44 16.39
N ARG A 11 62.60 -42.85 17.66
CA ARG A 11 61.45 -42.50 18.51
C ARG A 11 61.35 -40.99 18.77
N ARG A 12 62.46 -40.29 19.01
CA ARG A 12 62.45 -38.81 19.17
C ARG A 12 62.02 -38.11 17.89
N ALA A 13 62.51 -38.53 16.72
CA ALA A 13 62.11 -37.98 15.44
C ALA A 13 60.62 -38.23 15.13
N ALA A 14 60.11 -39.42 15.46
CA ALA A 14 58.70 -39.75 15.34
C ALA A 14 57.81 -38.88 16.25
N LEU A 15 58.23 -38.68 17.51
CA LEU A 15 57.54 -37.78 18.45
C LEU A 15 57.52 -36.34 17.94
N ALA A 16 58.65 -35.80 17.49
CA ALA A 16 58.72 -34.44 16.95
C ALA A 16 57.80 -34.26 15.72
N THR A 17 57.74 -35.27 14.85
CA THR A 17 56.85 -35.25 13.67
C THR A 17 55.39 -35.32 14.08
N ALA A 18 55.04 -36.16 15.07
CA ALA A 18 53.68 -36.27 15.58
C ALA A 18 53.22 -34.96 16.26
N THR A 19 54.09 -34.33 17.06
CA THR A 19 53.81 -33.03 17.69
C THR A 19 53.61 -31.94 16.64
N LYS A 20 54.44 -31.90 15.58
CA LYS A 20 54.26 -30.94 14.48
C LYS A 20 52.91 -31.13 13.78
N ARG A 21 52.55 -32.37 13.46
CA ARG A 21 51.24 -32.68 12.83
C ARG A 21 50.07 -32.33 13.74
N ALA A 22 50.19 -32.54 15.05
CA ALA A 22 49.15 -32.15 16.00
C ALA A 22 48.97 -30.63 16.03
N ALA A 23 50.06 -29.86 16.06
CA ALA A 23 50.01 -28.40 16.01
C ALA A 23 49.41 -27.87 14.70
N GLU A 24 49.78 -28.47 13.56
CA GLU A 24 49.20 -28.13 12.25
C GLU A 24 47.70 -28.45 12.19
N ALA A 25 47.28 -29.60 12.72
CA ALA A 25 45.87 -29.99 12.80
C ALA A 25 45.06 -29.04 13.71
N GLU A 26 45.62 -28.61 14.84
CA GLU A 26 44.98 -27.62 15.72
C GLU A 26 44.84 -26.25 15.05
N SER A 27 45.87 -25.80 14.32
CA SER A 27 45.80 -24.54 13.56
C SER A 27 44.74 -24.61 12.47
N LEU A 28 44.70 -25.72 11.72
CA LEU A 28 43.70 -25.95 10.69
C LEU A 28 42.28 -26.00 11.28
N ALA A 29 42.10 -26.67 12.43
CA ALA A 29 40.81 -26.76 13.11
C ALA A 29 40.31 -25.37 13.54
N LYS A 30 41.21 -24.51 14.05
CA LYS A 30 40.87 -23.11 14.41
C LYS A 30 40.46 -22.31 13.17
N GLU A 31 41.21 -22.41 12.07
CA GLU A 31 40.90 -21.72 10.82
C GLU A 31 39.54 -22.15 10.26
N LYS A 32 39.28 -23.47 10.23
CA LYS A 32 37.99 -24.01 9.77
C LYS A 32 36.84 -23.60 10.69
N GLY A 33 37.06 -23.52 12.00
CA GLY A 33 36.08 -23.02 12.96
C GLY A 33 35.69 -21.57 12.67
N LEU A 34 36.67 -20.69 12.42
CA LEU A 34 36.41 -19.29 12.05
C LEU A 34 35.67 -19.17 10.71
N LEU A 35 36.06 -19.97 9.71
CA LEU A 35 35.40 -19.98 8.41
C LEU A 35 33.94 -20.46 8.52
N LEU A 36 33.69 -21.49 9.33
CA LEU A 36 32.35 -21.99 9.58
C LEU A 36 31.48 -20.92 10.25
N GLN A 37 32.01 -20.24 11.27
CA GLN A 37 31.29 -19.15 11.94
C GLN A 37 30.91 -18.05 10.93
N LYS A 38 31.88 -17.59 10.13
CA LYS A 38 31.63 -16.56 9.11
C LYS A 38 30.55 -16.99 8.11
N LYS A 39 30.55 -18.26 7.68
CA LYS A 39 29.55 -18.79 6.75
C LYS A 39 28.16 -18.92 7.38
N THR A 40 28.09 -19.26 8.66
CA THR A 40 26.83 -19.25 9.42
C THR A 40 26.26 -17.85 9.51
N ASP A 41 27.09 -16.85 9.80
CA ASP A 41 26.67 -15.45 9.88
C ASP A 41 26.20 -14.93 8.51
N GLU A 42 26.95 -15.21 7.43
CA GLU A 42 26.55 -14.89 6.05
C GLU A 42 25.21 -15.53 5.67
N ALA A 43 24.99 -16.79 6.04
CA ALA A 43 23.73 -17.49 5.78
C ALA A 43 22.55 -16.85 6.52
N SER A 44 22.74 -16.44 7.78
CA SER A 44 21.72 -15.74 8.57
C SER A 44 21.33 -14.40 7.93
N GLU A 45 22.32 -13.61 7.49
CA GLU A 45 22.07 -12.34 6.81
C GLU A 45 21.36 -12.52 5.47
N LEU A 46 21.72 -13.53 4.69
CA LEU A 46 21.01 -13.86 3.44
C LEU A 46 19.57 -14.26 3.72
N GLN A 47 19.31 -15.05 4.77
CA GLN A 47 17.95 -15.42 5.15
C GLN A 47 17.10 -14.20 5.50
N LYS A 48 17.64 -13.24 6.27
CA LYS A 48 16.96 -11.97 6.57
C LYS A 48 16.64 -11.18 5.30
N ARG A 49 17.58 -11.11 4.35
CA ARG A 49 17.37 -10.41 3.07
C ARG A 49 16.27 -11.04 2.23
N VAL A 50 16.20 -12.37 2.18
CA VAL A 50 15.12 -13.08 1.47
C VAL A 50 13.77 -12.75 2.10
N GLU A 51 13.68 -12.75 3.43
CA GLU A 51 12.45 -12.44 4.12
C GLU A 51 12.00 -10.99 3.89
N LEU A 52 12.91 -10.02 4.00
CA LEU A 52 12.63 -8.62 3.67
C LEU A 52 12.18 -8.44 2.22
N THR A 53 12.77 -9.20 1.29
CA THR A 53 12.36 -9.16 -0.13
C THR A 53 10.94 -9.67 -0.32
N ARG A 54 10.56 -10.75 0.38
CA ARG A 54 9.20 -11.27 0.35
C ARG A 54 8.20 -10.26 0.90
N GLN A 55 8.52 -9.64 2.04
CA GLN A 55 7.70 -8.59 2.64
C GLN A 55 7.55 -7.39 1.71
N SER A 56 8.65 -6.92 1.10
CA SER A 56 8.61 -5.83 0.11
C SER A 56 7.71 -6.16 -1.08
N ASN A 57 7.76 -7.40 -1.58
CA ASN A 57 6.90 -7.83 -2.68
C ASN A 57 5.42 -7.92 -2.28
N ALA A 58 5.11 -8.34 -1.04
CA ALA A 58 3.75 -8.32 -0.53
C ALA A 58 3.22 -6.88 -0.44
N LEU A 59 3.97 -5.98 0.19
CA LEU A 59 3.60 -4.57 0.31
C LEU A 59 3.40 -3.87 -1.04
N LYS A 60 4.22 -4.21 -2.04
CA LYS A 60 4.03 -3.69 -3.42
C LYS A 60 2.71 -4.14 -4.03
N LYS A 61 2.29 -5.40 -3.82
CA LYS A 61 1.00 -5.90 -4.30
C LYS A 61 -0.16 -5.20 -3.61
N ASP A 62 -0.07 -5.02 -2.29
CA ASP A 62 -1.10 -4.33 -1.51
C ASP A 62 -1.23 -2.87 -1.94
N LEU A 63 -0.09 -2.19 -2.19
CA LEU A 63 -0.08 -0.83 -2.71
C LEU A 63 -0.77 -0.73 -4.08
N LEU A 64 -0.47 -1.65 -5.00
CA LEU A 64 -1.12 -1.66 -6.32
C LEU A 64 -2.64 -1.86 -6.20
N ALA A 65 -3.08 -2.78 -5.33
CA ALA A 65 -4.50 -3.01 -5.09
C ALA A 65 -5.19 -1.78 -4.47
N ALA A 66 -4.52 -1.09 -3.54
CA ALA A 66 -5.02 0.14 -2.94
C ALA A 66 -5.14 1.28 -3.97
N LEU A 67 -4.15 1.43 -4.87
CA LEU A 67 -4.19 2.42 -5.94
C LEU A 67 -5.32 2.16 -6.94
N GLN A 68 -5.58 0.90 -7.28
CA GLN A 68 -6.72 0.53 -8.14
C GLN A 68 -8.06 0.89 -7.49
N LYS A 69 -8.26 0.54 -6.22
CA LYS A 69 -9.47 0.92 -5.47
C LYS A 69 -9.64 2.43 -5.36
N LEU A 70 -8.54 3.17 -5.20
CA LEU A 70 -8.57 4.63 -5.18
C LEU A 70 -9.02 5.20 -6.53
N ASP A 71 -8.53 4.67 -7.65
CA ASP A 71 -8.94 5.10 -8.99
C ASP A 71 -10.44 4.82 -9.24
N GLU A 72 -10.93 3.64 -8.89
CA GLU A 72 -12.35 3.30 -8.96
C GLU A 72 -13.21 4.25 -8.10
N THR A 73 -12.74 4.57 -6.90
CA THR A 73 -13.44 5.49 -5.99
C THR A 73 -13.48 6.91 -6.54
N LYS A 74 -12.38 7.38 -7.13
CA LYS A 74 -12.32 8.68 -7.82
C LYS A 74 -13.31 8.75 -8.99
N LYS A 75 -13.40 7.69 -9.80
CA LYS A 75 -14.39 7.61 -10.90
C LYS A 75 -15.83 7.67 -10.37
N LYS A 76 -16.15 6.90 -9.34
CA LYS A 76 -17.47 6.94 -8.69
C LYS A 76 -17.80 8.32 -8.14
N LEU A 77 -16.83 8.99 -7.51
CA LEU A 77 -16.99 10.34 -7.01
C LEU A 77 -17.28 11.32 -8.14
N ALA A 78 -16.54 11.26 -9.26
CA ALA A 78 -16.79 12.12 -10.42
C ALA A 78 -18.21 11.94 -10.97
N THR A 79 -18.69 10.69 -11.12
CA THR A 79 -20.08 10.43 -11.53
C THR A 79 -21.10 10.97 -10.53
N ALA A 80 -20.84 10.84 -9.24
CA ALA A 80 -21.73 11.35 -8.19
C ALA A 80 -21.80 12.88 -8.21
N THR A 81 -20.66 13.56 -8.38
CA THR A 81 -20.57 15.03 -8.53
C THR A 81 -21.35 15.49 -9.75
N GLU A 82 -21.14 14.88 -10.92
CA GLU A 82 -21.87 15.25 -12.14
C GLU A 82 -23.38 15.07 -11.98
N LYS A 83 -23.81 13.99 -11.30
CA LYS A 83 -25.23 13.78 -10.99
C LYS A 83 -25.76 14.86 -10.04
N ALA A 84 -25.00 15.24 -9.02
CA ALA A 84 -25.38 16.29 -8.09
C ALA A 84 -25.53 17.63 -8.81
N ASP A 85 -24.58 17.99 -9.68
CA ASP A 85 -24.63 19.23 -10.47
C ASP A 85 -25.87 19.27 -11.36
N ARG A 86 -26.15 18.19 -12.09
CA ARG A 86 -27.36 18.07 -12.93
C ARG A 86 -28.65 18.21 -12.12
N LEU A 87 -28.72 17.60 -10.94
CA LEU A 87 -29.88 17.73 -10.05
C LEU A 87 -30.00 19.15 -9.51
N GLY A 88 -28.89 19.79 -9.15
CA GLY A 88 -28.84 21.20 -8.76
C GLY A 88 -29.40 22.13 -9.84
N SER A 89 -28.95 21.97 -11.09
CA SER A 89 -29.49 22.74 -12.21
C SER A 89 -30.98 22.49 -12.44
N LYS A 90 -31.45 21.25 -12.29
CA LYS A 90 -32.88 20.92 -12.43
C LYS A 90 -33.73 21.55 -11.33
N VAL A 91 -33.23 21.56 -10.09
CA VAL A 91 -33.91 22.23 -8.97
C VAL A 91 -34.01 23.73 -9.22
N GLN A 92 -32.93 24.36 -9.70
CA GLN A 92 -32.97 25.79 -10.03
C GLN A 92 -33.99 26.09 -11.13
N ALA A 93 -33.99 25.31 -12.22
CA ALA A 93 -34.94 25.49 -13.31
C ALA A 93 -36.40 25.34 -12.85
N LEU A 94 -36.69 24.38 -11.97
CA LEU A 94 -38.02 24.21 -11.38
C LEU A 94 -38.41 25.37 -10.46
N HIS A 95 -37.46 25.95 -9.74
CA HIS A 95 -37.69 27.14 -8.92
C HIS A 95 -38.07 28.34 -9.81
N ASP A 96 -37.30 28.59 -10.87
CA ASP A 96 -37.55 29.69 -11.81
C ASP A 96 -38.92 29.53 -12.51
N GLU A 97 -39.28 28.29 -12.86
CA GLU A 97 -40.59 27.96 -13.44
C GLU A 97 -41.73 28.19 -12.44
N ALA A 98 -41.56 27.80 -11.16
CA ALA A 98 -42.52 28.04 -10.11
C ALA A 98 -42.75 29.54 -9.87
N ASP A 99 -41.67 30.34 -9.81
CA ASP A 99 -41.75 31.80 -9.68
C ASP A 99 -42.52 32.43 -10.85
N THR A 100 -42.30 31.91 -12.06
CA THR A 100 -43.02 32.35 -13.27
C THR A 100 -44.52 32.03 -13.18
N TYR A 101 -44.89 30.83 -12.75
CA TYR A 101 -46.30 30.46 -12.58
C TYR A 101 -46.98 31.26 -11.47
N GLU A 102 -46.29 31.49 -10.35
CA GLU A 102 -46.82 32.30 -9.26
C GLU A 102 -47.09 33.73 -9.73
N SER A 103 -46.15 34.34 -10.47
CA SER A 103 -46.35 35.67 -11.05
C SER A 103 -47.56 35.71 -11.99
N LYS A 104 -47.69 34.73 -12.90
CA LYS A 104 -48.86 34.62 -13.80
C LYS A 104 -50.17 34.44 -13.03
N TYR A 105 -50.16 33.64 -11.97
CA TYR A 105 -51.32 33.43 -11.13
C TYR A 105 -51.77 34.72 -10.44
N GLN A 106 -50.83 35.49 -9.87
CA GLN A 106 -51.15 36.78 -9.24
C GLN A 106 -51.71 37.79 -10.25
N THR A 107 -51.16 37.86 -11.47
CA THR A 107 -51.72 38.68 -12.55
C THR A 107 -53.13 38.25 -12.92
N SER A 108 -53.33 36.96 -13.20
CA SER A 108 -54.66 36.43 -13.56
C SER A 108 -55.69 36.67 -12.46
N LYS A 109 -55.31 36.54 -11.19
CA LYS A 109 -56.17 36.84 -10.04
C LYS A 109 -56.56 38.32 -10.00
N LYS A 110 -55.62 39.21 -10.29
CA LYS A 110 -55.89 40.66 -10.36
C LYS A 110 -56.86 40.98 -11.50
N ASP A 111 -56.61 40.45 -12.70
CA ASP A 111 -57.46 40.68 -13.88
C ASP A 111 -58.87 40.13 -13.64
N TYR A 112 -59.00 38.96 -13.02
CA TYR A 112 -60.28 38.38 -12.63
C TYR A 112 -61.06 39.30 -11.65
N ASN A 113 -60.38 39.81 -10.62
CA ASN A 113 -61.01 40.72 -9.66
C ASN A 113 -61.44 42.05 -10.32
N GLN A 114 -60.68 42.55 -11.29
CA GLN A 114 -61.06 43.73 -12.06
C GLN A 114 -62.31 43.46 -12.90
N LEU A 115 -62.36 42.30 -13.58
CA LEU A 115 -63.53 41.91 -14.38
C LEU A 115 -64.79 41.79 -13.52
N ILE A 116 -64.69 41.19 -12.32
CA ILE A 116 -65.82 41.16 -11.37
C ILE A 116 -66.30 42.58 -11.05
N ALA A 117 -65.38 43.49 -10.69
CA ALA A 117 -65.75 44.86 -10.36
C ALA A 117 -66.41 45.60 -11.55
N GLU A 118 -65.95 45.33 -12.77
CA GLU A 118 -66.55 45.86 -14.00
C GLU A 118 -67.96 45.30 -14.24
N MET A 119 -68.18 44.00 -14.05
CA MET A 119 -69.51 43.39 -14.15
C MET A 119 -70.49 43.96 -13.11
N ASP A 120 -70.03 44.10 -11.86
CA ASP A 120 -70.82 44.70 -10.78
C ASP A 120 -71.22 46.15 -11.14
N HIS A 121 -70.30 46.93 -11.73
CA HIS A 121 -70.58 48.29 -12.21
C HIS A 121 -71.58 48.36 -13.37
N LEU A 122 -71.61 47.32 -14.22
CA LEU A 122 -72.58 47.19 -15.31
C LEU A 122 -73.95 46.67 -14.84
N GLY A 123 -74.11 46.36 -13.54
CA GLY A 123 -75.34 45.82 -12.97
C GLY A 123 -75.62 44.37 -13.41
N ILE A 124 -74.58 43.67 -13.87
CA ILE A 124 -74.63 42.27 -14.26
C ILE A 124 -74.18 41.46 -13.04
N ASN A 125 -75.13 41.07 -12.19
CA ASN A 125 -74.90 40.17 -11.06
C ASN A 125 -75.10 38.70 -11.47
#